data_AF-A0A1G8QWA6-F1
#
_entry.id   AF-A0A1G8QWA6-F1
#
_cell.length_a   1.000
_cell.length_b   1.000
_cell.length_c   1.000
_cell.angle_alpha   90.00
_cell.angle_beta   90.00
_cell.angle_gamma   90.00
#
_symmetry.space_group_name_H-M   'P 1'
#
loop_
_entity.id
_entity.type
_entity.pdbx_description
1 polymer ?
#
loop_
_entity_poly.entity_id
_entity_poly.type
_entity_poly.pdbx_seq_one_letter_code
_entity_poly.pdbx_strand_id
1 'polypeptide(L)'
;MIGLLFAGCGKKEMTVGSAVKQTDITEFYYTVDESTNPPEFYRYRFHKENDQWIFHFEKREADHWPLTEADITEFCDVTLTDAERDEFFSYITNGKITRRSDMPLDSSGPYLFIYWNGDKGDYQVFEFEAYSQQKEFEAFCRSLIQ
;
A
#
# COMPACT_ATOMS: atom_id res chain seq x y z
N MET A 1 -31.90 -18.23 33.77
CA MET A 1 -31.82 -17.04 32.89
C MET A 1 -30.57 -17.25 32.03
N ILE A 2 -30.74 -17.66 30.77
CA ILE A 2 -29.63 -17.96 29.87
C ILE A 2 -29.14 -16.62 29.31
N GLY A 3 -27.94 -16.20 29.71
CA GLY A 3 -27.28 -15.02 29.17
C GLY A 3 -26.79 -15.32 27.76
N LEU A 4 -27.48 -14.77 26.76
CA LEU A 4 -27.07 -14.79 25.37
C LEU A 4 -25.83 -13.87 25.23
N LEU A 5 -24.64 -14.46 25.14
CA LEU A 5 -23.45 -13.76 24.67
C LEU A 5 -23.63 -13.51 23.17
N PHE A 6 -23.99 -12.28 22.81
CA PHE A 6 -23.81 -11.80 21.44
C PHE A 6 -22.31 -11.70 21.18
N ALA A 7 -21.74 -12.75 20.61
CA ALA A 7 -20.46 -12.66 19.91
C ALA A 7 -20.71 -11.81 18.67
N GLY A 8 -20.53 -10.49 18.81
CA GLY A 8 -20.48 -9.58 17.69
C GLY A 8 -19.37 -10.06 16.76
N CYS A 9 -19.74 -10.54 15.58
CA CYS A 9 -18.83 -10.84 14.49
C CYS A 9 -18.33 -9.48 13.93
N GLY A 10 -17.54 -8.76 14.72
CA GLY A 10 -16.91 -7.52 14.29
C GLY A 10 -15.90 -7.84 13.19
N LYS A 11 -15.90 -7.02 12.13
CA LYS A 11 -14.82 -7.06 11.13
C LYS A 11 -13.50 -6.88 11.89
N LYS A 12 -12.62 -7.87 11.80
CA LYS A 12 -11.34 -7.84 12.51
C LYS A 12 -10.42 -6.84 11.80
N GLU A 13 -10.32 -5.64 12.32
CA GLU A 13 -9.32 -4.68 11.88
C GLU A 13 -7.97 -5.04 12.50
N MET A 14 -6.88 -4.85 11.75
CA MET A 14 -5.52 -4.99 12.23
C MET A 14 -4.76 -3.69 12.06
N THR A 15 -3.75 -3.45 12.88
CA THR A 15 -2.97 -2.20 12.87
C THR A 15 -1.49 -2.51 12.68
N VAL A 16 -0.84 -1.82 11.75
CA VAL A 16 0.61 -1.92 11.53
C VAL A 16 1.38 -1.39 12.74
N GLY A 17 2.42 -2.09 13.16
CA GLY A 17 3.21 -1.79 14.36
C GLY A 17 2.62 -2.40 15.65
N SER A 18 1.38 -2.87 15.62
CA SER A 18 0.73 -3.54 16.76
C SER A 18 0.35 -4.99 16.45
N ALA A 19 -0.63 -5.20 15.56
CA ALA A 19 -1.10 -6.52 15.17
C ALA A 19 -0.22 -7.14 14.06
N VAL A 20 0.34 -6.31 13.18
CA VAL A 20 1.27 -6.69 12.13
C VAL A 20 2.59 -5.99 12.38
N LYS A 21 3.66 -6.73 12.65
CA LYS A 21 4.99 -6.15 12.92
C LYS A 21 5.64 -5.74 11.62
N GLN A 22 6.40 -4.64 11.64
CA GLN A 22 7.13 -4.15 10.47
C GLN A 22 8.10 -5.20 9.90
N THR A 23 8.75 -5.97 10.78
CA THR A 23 9.66 -7.06 10.40
C THR A 23 8.99 -8.20 9.64
N ASP A 24 7.67 -8.34 9.78
CA ASP A 24 6.91 -9.40 9.11
C ASP A 24 6.40 -8.94 7.74
N ILE A 25 6.34 -7.63 7.49
CA ILE A 25 5.90 -7.05 6.21
C ILE A 25 6.89 -7.48 5.12
N THR A 26 6.35 -8.02 4.03
CA THR A 26 7.13 -8.48 2.87
C THR A 26 6.98 -7.51 1.70
N GLU A 27 5.84 -6.84 1.62
CA GLU A 27 5.48 -6.04 0.46
C GLU A 27 4.37 -5.02 0.77
N PHE A 28 4.45 -3.87 0.15
CA PHE A 28 3.47 -2.79 0.20
C PHE A 28 3.29 -2.19 -1.19
N TYR A 29 2.03 -2.05 -1.62
CA TYR A 29 1.65 -1.45 -2.88
C TYR A 29 0.75 -0.26 -2.65
N TYR A 30 1.09 0.84 -3.31
CA TYR A 30 0.27 2.02 -3.38
C TYR A 30 0.19 2.49 -4.82
N THR A 31 -1.02 2.84 -5.25
CA THR A 31 -1.27 3.36 -6.59
C THR A 31 -1.84 4.76 -6.47
N VAL A 32 -1.40 5.66 -7.34
CA VAL A 32 -1.98 7.00 -7.47
C VAL A 32 -2.50 7.11 -8.90
N ASP A 33 -3.79 7.36 -9.01
CA ASP A 33 -4.43 7.73 -10.27
C ASP A 33 -4.60 9.25 -10.24
N GLU A 34 -3.94 9.95 -11.17
CA GLU A 34 -4.09 11.40 -11.31
C GLU A 34 -5.09 11.69 -12.44
N SER A 35 -6.10 12.50 -12.12
CA SER A 35 -7.14 12.92 -13.08
C SER A 35 -6.60 13.97 -14.07
N THR A 36 -5.65 13.59 -14.92
CA THR A 36 -5.00 14.41 -15.94
C THR A 36 -5.49 14.07 -17.36
N ASN A 37 -5.07 14.87 -18.35
CA ASN A 37 -5.25 14.58 -19.78
C ASN A 37 -3.92 14.85 -20.52
N PRO A 38 -3.18 13.82 -20.97
CA PRO A 38 -3.50 12.39 -20.87
C PRO A 38 -3.60 11.88 -19.42
N PRO A 39 -4.40 10.83 -19.13
CA PRO A 39 -4.44 10.20 -17.81
C PRO A 39 -3.06 9.70 -17.39
N GLU A 40 -2.76 9.84 -16.09
CA GLU A 40 -1.51 9.41 -15.49
C GLU A 40 -1.77 8.45 -14.33
N PHE A 41 -0.95 7.40 -14.24
CA PHE A 41 -0.99 6.42 -13.17
C PHE A 41 0.41 6.18 -12.62
N TYR A 42 0.54 6.26 -11.30
CA TYR A 42 1.78 6.00 -10.59
C TYR A 42 1.64 4.73 -9.74
N ARG A 43 2.65 3.86 -9.79
CA ARG A 43 2.75 2.67 -8.93
C ARG A 43 3.96 2.76 -8.04
N TYR A 44 3.73 2.69 -6.73
CA TYR A 44 4.77 2.60 -5.70
C TYR A 44 4.73 1.21 -5.09
N ARG A 45 5.82 0.45 -5.22
CA ARG A 45 5.96 -0.89 -4.66
C ARG A 45 7.19 -0.98 -3.78
N PHE A 46 6.99 -1.16 -2.49
CA PHE A 46 8.05 -1.48 -1.55
C PHE A 46 8.04 -2.99 -1.33
N HIS A 47 9.17 -3.66 -1.54
CA HIS A 47 9.26 -5.10 -1.34
C HIS A 47 10.64 -5.52 -0.85
N LYS A 48 10.69 -6.67 -0.19
CA LYS A 48 11.94 -7.22 0.34
C LYS A 48 12.54 -8.23 -0.63
N GLU A 49 13.79 -8.01 -1.04
CA GLU A 49 14.59 -8.92 -1.87
C GLU A 49 15.99 -9.07 -1.28
N ASN A 50 16.47 -10.31 -1.09
CA ASN A 50 17.81 -10.61 -0.55
C ASN A 50 18.16 -9.83 0.74
N ASP A 51 17.19 -9.72 1.67
CA ASP A 51 17.28 -8.94 2.91
C ASP A 51 17.40 -7.42 2.77
N GLN A 52 17.27 -6.89 1.55
CA GLN A 52 17.23 -5.46 1.27
C GLN A 52 15.80 -5.03 0.91
N TRP A 53 15.45 -3.79 1.23
CA TRP A 53 14.20 -3.19 0.79
C TRP A 53 14.41 -2.49 -0.53
N ILE A 54 13.56 -2.82 -1.51
CA ILE A 54 13.56 -2.22 -2.83
C ILE A 54 12.29 -1.42 -3.00
N PHE A 55 12.43 -0.15 -3.35
CA PHE A 55 11.37 0.69 -3.85
C PHE A 55 11.37 0.63 -5.38
N HIS A 56 10.26 0.16 -5.94
CA HIS A 56 10.02 0.08 -7.37
C HIS A 56 8.94 1.08 -7.76
N PHE A 57 9.24 1.90 -8.74
CA PHE A 57 8.39 2.95 -9.27
C PHE A 57 8.03 2.69 -10.73
N GLU A 58 6.76 2.94 -11.09
CA GLU A 58 6.32 3.08 -12.48
C GLU A 58 5.44 4.34 -12.62
N LYS A 59 5.69 5.13 -13.68
CA LYS A 59 4.72 6.08 -14.27
C LYS A 59 4.14 5.45 -15.54
N ARG A 60 2.83 5.54 -15.68
CA ARG A 60 2.11 5.19 -16.91
C ARG A 60 1.35 6.40 -17.41
N GLU A 61 1.39 6.63 -18.72
CA GLU A 61 0.75 7.77 -19.36
C GLU A 61 0.37 7.40 -20.81
N ALA A 62 -0.91 7.54 -21.16
CA ALA A 62 -1.41 7.31 -22.52
C ALA A 62 -2.71 8.09 -22.79
N ASP A 63 -3.20 8.12 -24.03
CA ASP A 63 -4.43 8.81 -24.43
C ASP A 63 -5.71 7.97 -24.24
N HIS A 64 -5.62 6.86 -23.50
CA HIS A 64 -6.70 5.90 -23.29
C HIS A 64 -6.78 5.42 -21.84
N TRP A 65 -7.85 4.69 -21.50
CA TRP A 65 -8.06 4.09 -20.19
C TRP A 65 -8.77 2.73 -20.32
N PRO A 66 -8.42 1.70 -19.53
CA PRO A 66 -7.43 1.68 -18.45
C PRO A 66 -5.97 1.58 -18.93
N LEU A 67 -5.06 2.21 -18.19
CA LEU A 67 -3.62 2.09 -18.42
C LEU A 67 -3.09 0.70 -18.04
N THR A 68 -2.17 0.19 -18.85
CA THR A 68 -1.58 -1.15 -18.75
C THR A 68 -0.05 -1.08 -18.62
N GLU A 69 0.61 -2.23 -18.45
CA GLU A 69 2.08 -2.29 -18.43
C GLU A 69 2.72 -1.82 -19.74
N ALA A 70 1.99 -1.87 -20.87
CA ALA A 70 2.49 -1.35 -22.15
C ALA A 70 2.57 0.18 -22.17
N ASP A 71 1.89 0.86 -21.25
CA ASP A 71 1.82 2.32 -21.16
C ASP A 71 2.85 2.90 -20.17
N ILE A 72 3.82 2.10 -19.69
CA ILE A 72 4.90 2.56 -18.81
C ILE A 72 5.80 3.54 -19.57
N THR A 73 5.88 4.77 -19.07
CA THR A 73 6.71 5.84 -19.63
C THR A 73 7.95 6.11 -18.78
N GLU A 74 7.89 5.86 -17.48
CA GLU A 74 9.02 5.98 -16.56
C GLU A 74 9.03 4.82 -15.57
N PHE A 75 10.20 4.32 -15.22
CA PHE A 75 10.35 3.33 -14.15
C PHE A 75 11.73 3.43 -13.50
N CYS A 76 11.81 3.08 -12.21
CA CYS A 76 13.09 2.92 -11.53
C CYS A 76 12.99 1.95 -10.34
N ASP A 77 14.14 1.39 -9.98
CA ASP A 77 14.33 0.60 -8.77
C ASP A 77 15.37 1.29 -7.89
N VAL A 78 15.04 1.43 -6.61
CA VAL A 78 15.91 2.04 -5.60
C VAL A 78 16.07 1.07 -4.44
N THR A 79 17.31 0.63 -4.21
CA THR A 79 17.64 -0.07 -2.97
C THR A 79 17.66 0.93 -1.83
N LEU A 80 16.74 0.78 -0.88
CA LEU A 80 16.63 1.68 0.25
C LEU A 80 17.80 1.51 1.21
N THR A 81 18.31 2.63 1.70
CA THR A 81 19.13 2.67 2.91
C THR A 81 18.30 2.31 4.14
N ASP A 82 18.97 2.00 5.25
CA ASP A 82 18.27 1.76 6.52
C ASP A 82 17.41 2.97 6.94
N ALA A 83 17.88 4.19 6.70
CA ALA A 83 17.15 5.41 7.04
C ALA A 83 15.88 5.57 6.20
N GLU A 84 15.96 5.39 4.88
CA GLU A 84 14.78 5.47 3.98
C GLU A 84 13.80 4.35 4.26
N ARG A 85 14.28 3.15 4.59
CA ARG A 85 13.44 2.03 5.03
C ARG A 85 12.69 2.39 6.31
N ASP A 86 13.38 2.94 7.30
CA ASP A 86 12.77 3.29 8.58
C ASP A 86 11.76 4.45 8.41
N GLU A 87 12.06 5.40 7.52
CA GLU A 87 11.14 6.47 7.15
C GLU A 87 9.88 5.92 6.45
N PHE A 88 10.03 5.02 5.47
CA PHE A 88 8.93 4.29 4.86
C PHE A 88 8.02 3.64 5.91
N PHE A 89 8.60 2.88 6.85
CA PHE A 89 7.84 2.21 7.90
C PHE A 89 7.13 3.18 8.83
N SER A 90 7.70 4.37 9.07
CA SER A 90 7.06 5.41 9.88
C SER A 90 5.73 5.89 9.27
N TYR A 91 5.64 5.98 7.94
CA TYR A 91 4.42 6.41 7.25
C TYR A 91 3.28 5.39 7.28
N ILE A 92 3.61 4.09 7.33
CA ILE A 92 2.57 3.04 7.34
C ILE A 92 2.23 2.55 8.74
N THR A 93 3.02 2.93 9.75
CA THR A 93 2.75 2.60 11.15
C THR A 93 1.44 3.24 11.60
N ASN A 94 0.68 2.52 12.43
CA ASN A 94 -0.69 2.82 12.85
C ASN A 94 -1.76 2.73 11.75
N GLY A 95 -1.37 2.52 10.49
CA GLY A 95 -2.34 2.27 9.43
C GLY A 95 -3.13 0.99 9.68
N LYS A 96 -4.36 1.00 9.18
CA LYS A 96 -5.36 -0.04 9.40
C LYS A 96 -5.35 -1.03 8.24
N ILE A 97 -5.58 -2.30 8.55
CA ILE A 97 -5.66 -3.39 7.59
C ILE A 97 -6.99 -4.10 7.75
N THR A 98 -7.72 -4.23 6.65
CA THR A 98 -9.00 -4.94 6.58
C THR A 98 -8.98 -6.06 5.53
N ARG A 99 -9.99 -6.93 5.55
CA ARG A 99 -10.08 -8.05 4.61
C ARG A 99 -10.33 -7.55 3.20
N ARG A 100 -9.72 -8.21 2.22
CA ARG A 100 -10.00 -7.90 0.80
C ARG A 100 -11.47 -8.08 0.45
N SER A 101 -12.13 -9.11 1.01
CA SER A 101 -13.54 -9.38 0.79
C SER A 101 -14.49 -8.27 1.29
N ASP A 102 -13.98 -7.37 2.14
CA ASP A 102 -14.75 -6.23 2.64
C ASP A 102 -14.66 -5.00 1.73
N MET A 103 -13.80 -5.02 0.70
CA MET A 103 -13.68 -3.94 -0.29
C MET A 103 -14.75 -4.12 -1.39
N PRO A 104 -15.44 -3.03 -1.79
CA PRO A 104 -16.29 -3.04 -2.98
C PRO A 104 -15.45 -3.38 -4.22
N LEU A 105 -15.79 -4.46 -4.92
CA LEU A 105 -15.08 -4.94 -6.12
C LEU A 105 -15.24 -4.01 -7.34
N ASP A 106 -16.11 -3.01 -7.25
CA ASP A 106 -16.50 -2.06 -8.27
C ASP A 106 -15.75 -0.71 -8.19
N SER A 107 -14.80 -0.56 -7.26
CA SER A 107 -13.91 0.60 -7.21
C SER A 107 -12.81 0.47 -8.26
N SER A 108 -12.70 1.46 -9.15
CA SER A 108 -11.68 1.56 -10.21
C SER A 108 -10.37 2.25 -9.78
N GLY A 109 -10.16 2.51 -8.48
CA GLY A 109 -8.88 2.98 -7.94
C GLY A 109 -9.01 3.76 -6.62
N PRO A 110 -7.87 4.15 -5.98
CA PRO A 110 -6.58 3.48 -5.96
C PRO A 110 -6.58 2.27 -5.01
N TYR A 111 -5.82 1.24 -5.36
CA TYR A 111 -5.62 0.10 -4.46
C TYR A 111 -4.39 0.31 -3.60
N LEU A 112 -4.59 0.07 -2.31
CA LEU A 112 -3.57 0.21 -1.30
C LEU A 112 -3.50 -1.12 -0.53
N PHE A 113 -2.42 -1.86 -0.75
CA PHE A 113 -2.28 -3.21 -0.24
C PHE A 113 -0.99 -3.40 0.55
N ILE A 114 -1.09 -4.21 1.61
CA ILE A 114 0.05 -4.61 2.43
C ILE A 114 0.04 -6.14 2.62
N TYR A 115 1.22 -6.74 2.52
CA TYR A 115 1.41 -8.19 2.67
C TYR A 115 2.50 -8.48 3.71
N TRP A 116 2.30 -9.53 4.49
CA TRP A 116 3.25 -9.97 5.50
C TRP A 116 3.25 -11.49 5.66
N ASN A 117 4.30 -11.98 6.31
CA ASN A 117 4.45 -13.40 6.62
C ASN A 117 3.36 -13.87 7.60
N GLY A 118 2.53 -14.83 7.17
CA GLY A 118 1.59 -15.54 8.03
C GLY A 118 0.11 -15.38 7.70
N ASP A 119 -0.27 -14.37 6.91
CA ASP A 119 -1.69 -14.11 6.59
C ASP A 119 -2.16 -14.66 5.23
N LYS A 120 -1.21 -15.00 4.33
CA LYS A 120 -1.49 -15.56 2.99
C LYS A 120 -2.40 -14.67 2.11
N GLY A 121 -2.59 -13.40 2.45
CA GLY A 121 -3.35 -12.43 1.66
C GLY A 121 -4.85 -12.34 2.00
N ASP A 122 -5.27 -12.82 3.17
CA ASP A 122 -6.66 -12.72 3.62
C ASP A 122 -7.03 -11.27 4.01
N TYR A 123 -6.08 -10.56 4.62
CA TYR A 123 -6.14 -9.16 5.01
C TYR A 123 -5.03 -8.42 4.29
N GLN A 124 -5.41 -7.42 3.50
CA GLN A 124 -4.44 -6.71 2.68
C GLN A 124 -4.85 -5.27 2.42
N VAL A 125 -6.12 -4.91 2.53
CA VAL A 125 -6.59 -3.54 2.27
C VAL A 125 -6.04 -2.63 3.34
N PHE A 126 -5.15 -1.73 2.97
CA PHE A 126 -4.51 -0.81 3.90
C PHE A 126 -5.15 0.58 3.78
N GLU A 127 -5.25 1.25 4.92
CA GLU A 127 -5.66 2.65 5.05
C GLU A 127 -4.66 3.37 5.96
N PHE A 128 -4.17 4.53 5.53
CA PHE A 128 -3.34 5.39 6.38
C PHE A 128 -4.10 5.85 7.61
N GLU A 129 -3.39 6.17 8.71
CA GLU A 129 -4.01 6.70 9.92
C GLU A 129 -4.72 8.04 9.64
N ALA A 130 -4.12 8.86 8.78
CA ALA A 130 -4.65 10.15 8.38
C ALA A 130 -4.30 10.50 6.92
N TYR A 131 -5.13 11.34 6.30
CA TYR A 131 -4.89 11.86 4.94
C TYR A 131 -3.59 12.67 4.83
N SER A 132 -3.19 13.39 5.88
CA SER A 132 -1.90 14.10 5.89
C SER A 132 -0.72 13.15 5.79
N GLN A 133 -0.76 12.01 6.49
CA GLN A 133 0.27 10.98 6.46
C GLN A 133 0.37 10.34 5.06
N GLN A 134 -0.76 10.10 4.40
CA GLN A 134 -0.77 9.67 3.00
C GLN A 134 -0.05 10.67 2.08
N LYS A 135 -0.26 11.97 2.29
CA LYS A 135 0.40 13.02 1.48
C LYS A 135 1.89 13.13 1.74
N GLU A 136 2.31 12.97 2.99
CA GLU A 136 3.73 12.90 3.34
C GLU A 136 4.39 11.66 2.73
N PHE A 137 3.71 10.51 2.77
CA PHE A 137 4.17 9.28 2.10
C PHE A 137 4.32 9.45 0.58
N GLU A 138 3.36 10.08 -0.09
CA GLU A 138 3.45 10.40 -1.52
C GLU A 138 4.67 11.30 -1.83
N ALA A 139 4.91 12.31 -0.98
CA ALA A 139 6.06 13.20 -1.13
C ALA A 139 7.39 12.45 -0.94
N PHE A 140 7.46 11.57 0.07
CA PHE A 140 8.60 10.68 0.28
C PHE A 140 8.85 9.80 -0.95
N CYS A 141 7.83 9.14 -1.50
CA CYS A 141 7.98 8.32 -2.70
C CYS A 141 8.52 9.14 -3.89
N ARG A 142 8.04 10.37 -4.08
CA ARG A 142 8.56 11.28 -5.12
C ARG A 142 10.00 11.70 -4.88
N SER A 143 10.45 11.77 -3.62
CA SER A 143 11.85 12.08 -3.30
C SER A 143 12.81 10.95 -3.67
N LEU A 144 12.35 9.70 -3.65
CA LEU A 144 13.16 8.52 -4.02
C LEU A 144 13.41 8.41 -5.53
N ILE A 145 12.64 9.12 -6.36
CA ILE A 145 12.71 9.03 -7.83
C ILE A 145 13.72 10.06 -8.41
N GLN A 146 14.22 10.99 -7.59
CA GLN A 146 15.04 12.13 -8.02
C GLN A 146 16.50 11.79 -8.35
#